data_AF-A0A662PJE7-F1
#
_entry.id   AF-A0A662PJE7-F1
#
_cell.length_a   1.000
_cell.length_b   1.000
_cell.length_c   1.000
_cell.angle_alpha   90.00
_cell.angle_beta   90.00
_cell.angle_gamma   90.00
#
_symmetry.space_group_name_H-M   'P 1'
#
loop_
_entity.id
_entity.type
_entity.pdbx_description
1 polymer ?
#
loop_
_entity_poly.entity_id
_entity_poly.type
_entity_poly.pdbx_seq_one_letter_code
_entity_poly.pdbx_strand_id
1 'polypeptide(L)'
;MTGADAPMLRDSRLMKTVNKLFSGKTVLLEISIMFMILAIGFLIRIFPLRWGLYLTEFDPWMQYKEFMYIVKNGWIGFIKFFSWHDTTSWYPFGRDI
;
A
#
# COMPACT_ATOMS: atom_id res chain seq x y z
N MET A 1 -37.95 15.61 20.95
CA MET A 1 -36.48 15.76 21.08
C MET A 1 -35.97 14.35 21.35
N THR A 2 -35.24 13.63 20.51
CA THR A 2 -34.31 13.91 19.41
C THR A 2 -34.34 12.66 18.50
N GLY A 3 -34.58 12.78 17.20
CA GLY A 3 -33.48 12.89 16.25
C GLY A 3 -33.50 11.65 15.35
N ALA A 4 -34.27 11.76 14.27
CA ALA A 4 -34.34 10.91 13.08
C ALA A 4 -33.41 9.69 13.04
N ASP A 5 -34.02 8.51 13.14
CA ASP A 5 -33.51 7.29 12.53
C ASP A 5 -33.29 7.56 11.04
N ALA A 6 -32.05 7.79 10.64
CA ALA A 6 -31.70 8.03 9.24
C ALA A 6 -32.03 6.77 8.43
N PRO A 7 -32.98 6.80 7.47
CA PRO A 7 -33.14 5.67 6.58
C PRO A 7 -31.91 5.63 5.67
N MET A 8 -31.12 4.57 5.83
CA MET A 8 -30.08 4.18 4.88
C MET A 8 -30.75 3.91 3.52
N LEU A 9 -30.95 4.97 2.72
CA LEU A 9 -31.48 4.94 1.36
C LEU A 9 -30.44 4.28 0.45
N ARG A 10 -30.37 2.96 0.52
CA ARG A 10 -29.69 2.12 -0.47
C ARG A 10 -30.42 2.31 -1.80
N ASP A 11 -29.92 3.26 -2.59
CA ASP A 11 -30.52 3.61 -3.87
C ASP A 11 -30.54 2.37 -4.78
N SER A 12 -31.74 1.81 -4.95
CA SER A 12 -31.97 0.62 -5.78
C SER A 12 -31.58 0.84 -7.23
N ARG A 13 -31.51 2.11 -7.68
CA ARG A 13 -31.04 2.48 -9.02
C ARG A 13 -29.53 2.31 -9.14
N LEU A 14 -28.76 2.74 -8.14
CA LEU A 14 -27.31 2.51 -8.11
C LEU A 14 -27.00 1.02 -8.11
N MET A 15 -27.67 0.23 -7.27
CA MET A 15 -27.47 -1.22 -7.23
C MET A 15 -27.87 -1.92 -8.54
N LYS A 16 -28.91 -1.44 -9.23
CA LYS A 16 -29.28 -1.94 -10.56
C LYS A 16 -28.28 -1.54 -11.63
N THR A 17 -27.72 -0.33 -11.56
CA THR A 17 -26.66 0.13 -12.47
C THR A 17 -25.37 -0.65 -12.26
N VAL A 18 -24.98 -0.88 -11.00
CA VAL A 18 -23.86 -1.74 -10.61
C VAL A 18 -24.09 -3.15 -11.14
N ASN A 19 -25.21 -3.78 -10.83
CA ASN A 19 -25.50 -5.13 -11.32
C ASN A 19 -25.59 -5.17 -12.85
N LYS A 20 -26.08 -4.14 -13.53
CA LYS A 20 -26.10 -4.06 -14.99
C LYS A 20 -24.69 -3.93 -15.57
N LEU A 21 -23.79 -3.20 -14.91
CA LEU A 21 -22.37 -3.12 -15.25
C LEU A 21 -21.69 -4.49 -15.11
N PHE A 22 -21.94 -5.20 -14.01
CA PHE A 22 -21.34 -6.51 -13.71
C PHE A 22 -22.05 -7.71 -14.37
N SER A 23 -23.21 -7.51 -15.01
CA SER A 23 -24.03 -8.60 -15.61
C SER A 23 -23.59 -8.99 -17.02
N GLY A 24 -22.73 -8.19 -17.66
CA GLY A 24 -22.11 -8.57 -18.93
C GLY A 24 -21.12 -9.72 -18.71
N LYS A 25 -21.33 -10.87 -19.35
CA LYS A 25 -20.37 -12.00 -19.35
C LYS A 25 -18.95 -11.56 -19.73
N THR A 26 -18.84 -10.52 -20.55
CA THR A 26 -17.58 -9.89 -20.97
C THR A 26 -16.87 -9.14 -19.83
N VAL A 27 -17.61 -8.42 -18.98
CA VAL A 27 -17.05 -7.67 -17.83
C VAL A 27 -16.49 -8.64 -16.78
N LEU A 28 -17.17 -9.77 -16.57
CA LEU A 28 -16.67 -10.82 -15.68
C LEU A 28 -15.35 -11.42 -16.19
N LEU A 29 -15.25 -11.68 -17.50
CA LEU A 29 -14.02 -12.16 -18.13
C LEU A 29 -12.89 -11.13 -18.03
N GLU A 30 -13.19 -9.84 -18.27
CA GLU A 30 -12.20 -8.76 -18.18
C GLU A 30 -11.63 -8.62 -16.77
N ILE A 31 -12.49 -8.57 -15.74
CA ILE A 31 -12.06 -8.53 -14.34
C ILE A 31 -11.27 -9.78 -13.97
N SER A 32 -11.70 -10.95 -14.44
CA SER A 32 -10.98 -12.20 -14.18
C SER A 32 -9.58 -12.18 -14.79
N ILE A 33 -9.42 -11.66 -16.00
CA ILE A 33 -8.12 -11.54 -16.66
C ILE A 33 -7.25 -10.51 -15.93
N MET A 34 -7.78 -9.34 -15.57
CA MET A 34 -7.05 -8.33 -14.78
C MET A 34 -6.58 -8.90 -13.44
N PHE A 35 -7.45 -9.63 -12.74
CA PHE A 35 -7.10 -10.31 -11.49
C PHE A 35 -6.01 -11.35 -11.70
N MET A 36 -6.10 -12.15 -12.76
CA MET A 36 -5.11 -13.17 -13.07
C MET A 36 -3.74 -12.56 -13.41
N ILE A 37 -3.70 -11.45 -14.16
CA ILE A 37 -2.47 -10.70 -14.45
C ILE A 37 -1.85 -10.19 -13.14
N LEU A 38 -2.65 -9.60 -12.25
CA LEU A 38 -2.18 -9.10 -10.95
C LEU A 38 -1.65 -10.24 -10.08
N ALA A 39 -2.36 -11.37 -10.02
CA ALA A 39 -1.97 -12.55 -9.26
C ALA A 39 -0.65 -13.14 -9.77
N ILE A 40 -0.51 -13.32 -11.09
CA ILE A 40 0.73 -13.83 -11.69
C ILE A 40 1.89 -12.86 -11.41
N GLY A 41 1.67 -11.55 -11.58
CA GLY A 41 2.69 -10.53 -11.29
C GLY A 41 3.14 -10.54 -9.83
N PHE A 42 2.21 -10.73 -8.89
CA PHE A 42 2.50 -10.89 -7.47
C PHE A 42 3.32 -12.16 -7.19
N LEU A 43 2.93 -13.30 -7.77
CA LEU A 43 3.62 -14.58 -7.59
C LEU A 43 5.06 -14.55 -8.13
N ILE A 44 5.30 -13.89 -9.26
CA ILE A 44 6.66 -13.73 -9.79
C ILE A 44 7.53 -12.88 -8.84
N ARG A 45 6.97 -11.80 -8.28
CA ARG A 45 7.70 -10.90 -7.37
C ARG A 45 7.96 -11.50 -5.99
N ILE A 46 7.12 -12.43 -5.54
CA ILE A 46 7.31 -13.13 -4.27
C ILE A 46 8.22 -14.37 -4.42
N PHE A 47 8.52 -14.81 -5.64
CA PHE A 47 9.38 -15.96 -5.90
C PHE A 47 10.75 -15.89 -5.18
N PRO A 48 11.42 -14.73 -5.07
CA PRO A 48 12.70 -14.61 -4.37
C PRO A 48 12.69 -14.99 -2.89
N LEU A 49 11.51 -15.04 -2.23
CA LEU A 49 11.40 -15.43 -0.83
C LEU A 49 11.92 -16.85 -0.55
N ARG A 50 12.03 -17.71 -1.57
CA ARG A 50 12.57 -19.07 -1.43
C ARG A 50 14.02 -19.13 -0.96
N TRP A 51 14.79 -18.05 -1.15
CA TRP A 51 16.19 -17.98 -0.76
C TRP A 51 16.39 -17.29 0.61
N GLY A 52 15.32 -16.75 1.20
CA GLY A 52 15.31 -16.16 2.53
C GLY A 52 14.50 -14.88 2.61
N LEU A 53 14.09 -14.52 3.84
CA LEU A 53 13.37 -13.28 4.15
C LEU A 53 14.36 -12.19 4.57
N TYR A 54 15.14 -11.69 3.62
CA TYR A 54 16.05 -10.56 3.85
C TYR A 54 15.96 -9.57 2.68
N LEU A 55 16.34 -8.31 2.95
CA LEU A 55 16.48 -7.33 1.88
C LEU A 55 17.64 -7.74 0.99
N THR A 56 17.30 -8.01 -0.26
CA THR A 56 18.29 -8.26 -1.31
C THR A 56 18.94 -6.94 -1.70
N GLU A 57 20.20 -7.00 -2.12
CA GLU A 57 21.02 -5.85 -2.50
C GLU A 57 21.38 -4.92 -1.32
N PHE A 58 22.29 -3.98 -1.57
CA PHE A 58 22.75 -2.97 -0.61
C PHE A 58 21.81 -1.77 -0.50
N ASP A 59 21.25 -1.29 -1.60
CA ASP A 59 20.47 -0.04 -1.65
C ASP A 59 19.22 -0.06 -0.75
N PRO A 60 18.41 -1.14 -0.70
CA PRO A 60 17.20 -1.15 0.12
C PRO A 60 17.45 -1.04 1.63
N TRP A 61 18.67 -1.32 2.11
CA TRP A 61 18.99 -1.19 3.54
C TRP A 61 18.95 0.27 4.02
N MET A 62 19.23 1.24 3.14
CA MET A 62 19.09 2.67 3.47
C MET A 62 17.62 3.02 3.69
N GLN A 63 16.74 2.60 2.77
CA GLN A 63 15.29 2.81 2.89
C GLN A 63 14.70 2.11 4.11
N TYR A 64 15.19 0.92 4.46
CA TYR A 64 14.78 0.21 5.67
C TYR A 64 15.13 0.98 6.94
N LYS A 65 16.32 1.60 6.99
CA LYS A 65 16.74 2.45 8.12
C LYS A 65 15.85 3.69 8.25
N GLU A 66 15.54 4.32 7.14
CA GLU A 66 14.62 5.48 7.06
C GLU A 66 13.21 5.11 7.54
N PHE A 67 12.68 3.98 7.07
CA PHE A 67 11.41 3.45 7.53
C PHE A 67 11.43 3.15 9.04
N MET A 68 12.51 2.58 9.56
CA MET A 68 12.67 2.32 10.98
C MET A 68 12.70 3.60 11.82
N TYR A 69 13.25 4.70 11.30
CA TYR A 69 13.16 6.00 11.94
C TYR A 69 11.70 6.46 12.05
N ILE A 70 10.93 6.37 10.96
CA ILE A 70 9.51 6.77 10.93
C ILE A 70 8.69 5.93 11.91
N VAL A 71 8.83 4.60 11.87
CA VAL A 71 8.09 3.68 12.74
C VAL A 71 8.37 3.94 14.21
N LYS A 72 9.64 4.20 14.58
CA LYS A 72 10.01 4.53 15.97
C LYS A 72 9.39 5.84 16.46
N ASN A 73 9.20 6.81 15.57
CA ASN A 73 8.63 8.12 15.88
C ASN A 73 7.10 8.20 15.67
N GLY A 74 6.47 7.12 15.18
CA GLY A 74 5.03 7.05 14.90
C GLY A 74 4.58 7.96 13.75
N TRP A 75 3.30 8.36 13.75
CA TRP A 75 2.74 9.23 12.70
C TRP A 75 3.47 10.59 12.58
N ILE A 76 3.88 11.17 13.72
CA ILE A 76 4.70 12.40 13.75
C ILE A 76 6.08 12.16 13.12
N GLY A 77 6.57 10.91 13.16
CA GLY A 77 7.81 10.48 12.52
C GLY A 77 7.85 10.72 11.02
N PHE A 78 6.71 10.64 10.33
CA PHE A 78 6.64 10.93 8.89
C PHE A 78 6.98 12.39 8.59
N ILE A 79 6.55 13.32 9.47
CA ILE A 79 6.85 14.75 9.31
C ILE A 79 8.29 15.02 9.71
N LYS A 80 8.76 14.42 10.81
CA LYS A 80 10.15 14.56 11.29
C LYS A 80 11.18 13.96 10.36
N PHE A 81 10.80 12.98 9.54
CA PHE A 81 11.68 12.37 8.56
C PHE A 81 12.27 13.42 7.60
N PHE A 82 11.47 14.40 7.16
CA PHE A 82 11.93 15.46 6.25
C PHE A 82 12.88 16.48 6.89
N SER A 83 13.07 16.44 8.21
CA SER A 83 14.05 17.25 8.92
C SER A 83 15.07 16.39 9.68
N TRP A 84 15.18 15.12 9.30
CA TRP A 84 16.03 14.17 9.98
C TRP A 84 17.47 14.27 9.47
N HIS A 85 18.38 14.56 10.40
CA HIS A 85 19.81 14.46 10.18
C HIS A 85 20.34 13.14 10.75
N ASP A 86 20.88 12.29 9.89
CA ASP A 86 21.46 11.01 10.25
C ASP A 86 22.96 11.13 10.54
N THR A 87 23.31 11.13 11.82
CA THR A 87 24.71 11.21 12.29
C THR A 87 25.47 9.89 12.19
N THR A 88 24.78 8.79 11.87
CA THR A 88 25.41 7.45 11.81
C THR A 88 25.95 7.11 10.43
N SER A 89 25.50 7.82 9.39
CA SER A 89 26.07 7.75 8.04
C SER A 89 27.10 8.87 7.87
N TRP A 90 28.11 8.68 7.01
CA TRP A 90 29.07 9.75 6.65
C TRP A 90 29.77 10.43 7.85
N TYR A 91 30.36 9.62 8.73
CA TYR A 91 31.15 10.13 9.87
C TYR A 91 32.32 11.02 9.38
N PRO A 92 32.61 12.17 10.03
CA PRO A 92 31.98 12.70 11.25
C PRO A 92 30.77 13.62 11.03
N PHE A 93 30.47 13.97 9.78
CA PHE A 93 29.55 15.07 9.46
C PHE A 93 28.08 14.68 9.42
N GLY A 94 27.75 13.41 9.21
CA GLY A 94 26.36 12.98 9.03
C GLY A 94 25.83 13.21 7.61
N ARG A 95 24.55 12.91 7.42
CA ARG A 95 23.80 13.20 6.18
C ARG A 95 22.39 13.68 6.51
N ASP A 96 21.98 14.77 5.87
CA ASP A 96 20.58 15.18 5.80
C ASP A 96 19.80 14.28 4.83
N ILE A 97 18.61 13.87 5.24
CA ILE A 97 17.75 12.95 4.50
C ILE A 97 16.59 13.71 3.88
#